data_AF-B8HX32-F1
#
_entry.id   AF-B8HX32-F1
#
_cell.length_a   1.000
_cell.length_b   1.000
_cell.length_c   1.000
_cell.angle_alpha   90.00
_cell.angle_beta   90.00
_cell.angle_gamma   90.00
#
_symmetry.space_group_name_H-M   'P 1'
#
loop_
_entity.id
_entity.type
_entity.pdbx_description
1 polymer ?
#
loop_
_entity_poly.entity_id
_entity_poly.type
_entity_poly.pdbx_seq_one_letter_code
_entity_poly.pdbx_strand_id
1 'polypeptide(L)'
;MRGSELSGSEASPQRFLVIQPGNREQICQMLPALKALQNIFPTAEITLLIGEAIEPRLVSVDRLWVRPLTNIPALLPHLQTQAFTTAFLFTPPGHSPHPLAYACYCAGIPLRIGQSVEFGGGVLSHWVKPLPTVAPGEHYLHLLTAIEEWAADQLRPPGQQPEAWPDQKETVHAHASS
;
A
#
# COMPACT_ATOMS: atom_id res chain seq x y z
N MET A 1 -5.36 27.69 40.56
CA MET A 1 -4.14 27.04 40.02
C MET A 1 -4.41 25.57 39.85
N ARG A 2 -4.14 25.03 38.64
CA ARG A 2 -3.97 23.61 38.24
C ARG A 2 -5.19 22.69 38.43
N GLY A 3 -5.53 21.78 37.50
CA GLY A 3 -4.81 21.29 36.33
C GLY A 3 -5.77 20.98 35.18
N SER A 4 -5.35 21.36 33.98
CA SER A 4 -5.86 20.87 32.71
C SER A 4 -5.30 19.48 32.48
N GLU A 5 -6.12 18.45 32.69
CA GLU A 5 -5.81 17.08 32.30
C GLU A 5 -5.90 16.98 30.78
N LEU A 6 -4.72 16.89 30.17
CA LEU A 6 -4.36 16.17 28.95
C LEU A 6 -5.56 15.70 28.11
N SER A 7 -5.94 16.51 27.12
CA SER A 7 -6.61 16.02 25.92
C SER A 7 -5.64 15.06 25.23
N GLY A 8 -5.74 13.78 25.57
CA GLY A 8 -5.22 12.72 24.72
C GLY A 8 -5.96 12.84 23.39
N SER A 9 -5.26 13.30 22.36
CA SER A 9 -5.72 13.16 20.99
C SER A 9 -5.88 11.65 20.76
N GLU A 10 -7.09 11.11 20.88
CA GLU A 10 -7.41 9.81 20.30
C GLU A 10 -7.05 9.92 18.82
N ALA A 11 -5.91 9.34 18.43
CA ALA A 11 -5.51 9.29 17.04
C ALA A 11 -6.64 8.59 16.29
N SER A 12 -7.23 9.27 15.30
CA SER A 12 -8.28 8.70 14.47
C SER A 12 -7.81 7.35 13.92
N PRO A 13 -8.66 6.29 13.94
CA PRO A 13 -8.26 4.98 13.48
C PRO A 13 -7.76 5.06 12.03
N GLN A 14 -6.67 4.36 11.74
CA GLN A 14 -6.14 4.31 10.38
C GLN A 14 -7.15 3.60 9.48
N ARG A 15 -7.52 4.24 8.37
CA ARG A 15 -8.51 3.70 7.43
C ARG A 15 -7.80 3.30 6.15
N PHE A 16 -7.74 2.01 5.90
CA PHE A 16 -7.00 1.44 4.79
C PHE A 16 -7.94 0.95 3.70
N LEU A 17 -7.53 1.23 2.47
CA LEU A 17 -8.13 0.68 1.27
C LEU A 17 -7.19 -0.36 0.69
N VAL A 18 -7.65 -1.60 0.55
CA VAL A 18 -6.95 -2.65 -0.18
C VAL A 18 -7.67 -2.83 -1.52
N ILE A 19 -6.95 -2.73 -2.63
CA ILE A 19 -7.54 -2.89 -3.97
C ILE A 19 -6.96 -4.13 -4.64
N GLN A 20 -7.82 -5.03 -5.09
CA GLN A 20 -7.46 -6.21 -5.86
C GLN A 20 -8.35 -6.31 -7.11
N PRO A 21 -7.85 -5.89 -8.30
CA PRO A 21 -8.60 -5.92 -9.55
C PRO A 21 -8.64 -7.25 -10.28
N GLY A 22 -8.02 -8.28 -9.73
CA GLY A 22 -7.98 -9.61 -10.32
C GLY A 22 -9.32 -10.34 -10.30
N ASN A 23 -9.31 -11.51 -10.95
CA ASN A 23 -10.42 -12.47 -10.89
C ASN A 23 -10.47 -13.20 -9.53
N ARG A 24 -11.47 -14.05 -9.34
CA ARG A 24 -11.60 -14.88 -8.12
C ARG A 24 -10.33 -15.65 -7.74
N GLU A 25 -9.61 -16.25 -8.69
CA GLU A 25 -8.38 -17.01 -8.40
C GLU A 25 -7.30 -16.09 -7.82
N GLN A 26 -7.09 -14.93 -8.46
CA GLN A 26 -6.09 -13.95 -8.05
C GLN A 26 -6.44 -13.31 -6.69
N ILE A 27 -7.74 -13.11 -6.41
CA ILE A 27 -8.19 -12.66 -5.09
C ILE A 27 -7.86 -13.73 -4.03
N CYS A 28 -8.15 -15.00 -4.29
CA CYS A 28 -7.81 -16.10 -3.38
C CYS A 28 -6.29 -16.19 -3.10
N GLN A 29 -5.45 -16.02 -4.13
CA GLN A 29 -4.00 -16.01 -4.00
C GLN A 29 -3.46 -14.86 -3.14
N MET A 30 -4.19 -13.73 -3.06
CA MET A 30 -3.84 -12.57 -2.24
C MET A 30 -4.27 -12.71 -0.78
N LEU A 31 -5.19 -13.62 -0.43
CA LEU A 31 -5.74 -13.76 0.93
C LEU A 31 -4.67 -13.93 2.03
N PRO A 32 -3.59 -14.71 1.86
CA PRO A 32 -2.54 -14.81 2.88
C PRO A 32 -1.86 -13.45 3.16
N ALA A 33 -1.60 -12.66 2.12
CA ALA A 33 -1.01 -11.33 2.27
C ALA A 33 -1.98 -10.35 2.96
N LEU A 34 -3.27 -10.42 2.64
CA LEU A 34 -4.30 -9.63 3.34
C LEU A 34 -4.38 -10.00 4.83
N LYS A 35 -4.32 -11.30 5.16
CA LYS A 35 -4.33 -11.75 6.56
C LYS A 35 -3.11 -11.26 7.32
N ALA A 36 -1.94 -11.29 6.69
CA ALA A 36 -0.73 -10.76 7.30
C ALA A 36 -0.77 -9.23 7.44
N LEU A 37 -1.32 -8.50 6.47
CA LEU A 37 -1.54 -7.05 6.55
C LEU A 37 -2.37 -6.68 7.80
N GLN A 38 -3.41 -7.45 8.10
CA GLN A 38 -4.21 -7.26 9.32
C GLN A 38 -3.41 -7.50 10.61
N ASN A 39 -2.43 -8.40 10.58
CA ASN A 39 -1.57 -8.64 11.73
C ASN A 39 -0.54 -7.51 11.92
N ILE A 40 -0.07 -6.89 10.84
CA ILE A 40 0.81 -5.71 10.90
C ILE A 40 0.05 -4.52 11.49
N PHE A 41 -1.22 -4.34 11.10
CA PHE A 41 -2.04 -3.20 11.49
C PHE A 41 -3.34 -3.65 12.20
N PRO A 42 -3.25 -4.18 13.44
CA PRO A 42 -4.39 -4.79 14.12
C PRO A 42 -5.50 -3.81 14.52
N THR A 43 -5.22 -2.51 14.50
CA THR A 43 -6.18 -1.44 14.86
C THR A 43 -6.70 -0.67 13.65
N ALA A 44 -6.24 -0.99 12.43
CA ALA A 44 -6.68 -0.31 11.22
C ALA A 44 -8.02 -0.87 10.72
N GLU A 45 -8.91 0.02 10.27
CA GLU A 45 -10.13 -0.36 9.56
C GLU A 45 -9.79 -0.63 8.09
N ILE A 46 -9.90 -1.89 7.65
CA ILE A 46 -9.54 -2.33 6.31
C ILE A 46 -10.80 -2.52 5.46
N THR A 47 -10.88 -1.74 4.39
CA THR A 47 -11.85 -1.92 3.30
C THR A 47 -11.18 -2.64 2.14
N LEU A 48 -11.65 -3.84 1.78
CA LEU A 48 -11.26 -4.53 0.56
C LEU A 48 -12.18 -4.12 -0.60
N LEU A 49 -11.59 -3.61 -1.68
CA LEU A 49 -12.26 -3.25 -2.92
C LEU A 49 -11.85 -4.24 -4.03
N ILE A 50 -12.84 -4.96 -4.56
CA ILE A 50 -12.67 -5.96 -5.63
C ILE A 50 -13.63 -5.71 -6.78
N GLY A 51 -13.24 -6.17 -7.97
CA GLY A 51 -14.04 -6.05 -9.20
C GLY A 51 -15.10 -7.15 -9.36
N GLU A 52 -14.83 -8.33 -8.80
CA GLU A 52 -15.64 -9.52 -8.92
C GLU A 52 -16.05 -10.01 -7.53
N ALA A 53 -17.31 -10.44 -7.37
CA ALA A 53 -17.78 -10.94 -6.08
C ALA A 53 -17.12 -12.29 -5.75
N ILE A 54 -16.76 -12.46 -4.48
CA ILE A 54 -16.32 -13.75 -3.92
C ILE A 54 -17.14 -14.08 -2.68
N GLU A 55 -17.12 -15.35 -2.26
CA GLU A 55 -17.86 -15.76 -1.06
C GLU A 55 -17.37 -14.98 0.17
N PRO A 56 -18.25 -14.24 0.88
CA PRO A 56 -17.83 -13.40 1.99
C PRO A 56 -17.11 -14.16 3.11
N ARG A 57 -17.37 -15.47 3.25
CA ARG A 57 -16.70 -16.32 4.24
C ARG A 57 -15.21 -16.54 3.95
N LEU A 58 -14.76 -16.32 2.72
CA LEU A 58 -13.36 -16.43 2.33
C LEU A 58 -12.54 -15.19 2.69
N VAL A 59 -13.20 -14.06 3.00
CA VAL A 59 -12.55 -12.79 3.31
C VAL A 59 -12.98 -12.32 4.69
N SER A 60 -12.03 -12.18 5.60
CA SER A 60 -12.26 -11.46 6.84
C SER A 60 -11.71 -10.05 6.67
N VAL A 61 -12.57 -9.03 6.58
CA VAL A 61 -12.24 -7.59 6.53
C VAL A 61 -13.37 -6.80 7.17
N ASP A 62 -13.10 -5.56 7.61
CA ASP A 62 -14.13 -4.69 8.20
C ASP A 62 -15.20 -4.31 7.18
N ARG A 63 -14.79 -4.08 5.93
CA ARG A 63 -15.71 -3.77 4.81
C ARG A 63 -15.26 -4.44 3.52
N LEU A 64 -16.22 -4.99 2.79
CA LEU A 64 -16.03 -5.54 1.46
C LEU A 64 -16.85 -4.72 0.45
N TRP A 65 -16.18 -4.11 -0.53
CA TRP A 65 -16.81 -3.43 -1.66
C TRP A 65 -16.57 -4.19 -2.95
N VAL A 66 -17.66 -4.58 -3.61
CA VAL A 66 -17.63 -5.16 -4.95
C VAL A 66 -18.12 -4.10 -5.93
N ARG A 67 -17.22 -3.56 -6.76
CA ARG A 67 -17.53 -2.49 -7.71
C ARG A 67 -16.67 -2.62 -8.97
N PRO A 68 -17.18 -2.22 -10.16
CA PRO A 68 -16.35 -2.16 -11.36
C PRO A 68 -15.12 -1.26 -11.16
N LEU A 69 -13.93 -1.81 -11.33
CA LEU A 69 -12.66 -1.10 -11.11
C LEU A 69 -12.12 -0.43 -12.38
N THR A 70 -12.74 -0.71 -13.52
CA THR A 70 -12.40 -0.10 -14.82
C THR A 70 -13.12 1.24 -15.05
N ASN A 71 -14.21 1.52 -14.33
CA ASN A 71 -14.96 2.77 -14.45
C ASN A 71 -14.54 3.76 -13.34
N ILE A 72 -13.38 4.38 -13.52
CA ILE A 72 -12.79 5.31 -12.55
C ILE A 72 -13.72 6.49 -12.18
N PRO A 73 -14.41 7.17 -13.13
CA PRO A 73 -15.34 8.24 -12.78
C PRO A 73 -16.47 7.81 -11.84
N ALA A 74 -16.99 6.58 -11.99
CA ALA A 74 -18.01 6.05 -11.10
C ALA A 74 -17.44 5.60 -9.75
N LEU A 75 -16.16 5.20 -9.70
CA LEU A 75 -15.49 4.78 -8.47
C LEU A 75 -15.11 5.97 -7.59
N LEU A 76 -14.69 7.09 -8.19
CA LEU A 76 -14.08 8.22 -7.49
C LEU A 76 -14.95 8.81 -6.35
N PRO A 77 -16.26 9.05 -6.51
CA PRO A 77 -17.10 9.58 -5.42
C PRO A 77 -17.13 8.67 -4.19
N HIS A 78 -17.05 7.35 -4.39
CA HIS A 78 -17.00 6.40 -3.28
C HIS A 78 -15.70 6.54 -2.48
N LEU A 79 -14.56 6.66 -3.18
CA LEU A 79 -13.25 6.79 -2.54
C LEU A 79 -13.14 8.10 -1.73
N GLN A 80 -13.67 9.21 -2.26
CA GLN A 80 -13.59 10.54 -1.64
C GLN A 80 -14.35 10.64 -0.30
N THR A 81 -15.37 9.82 -0.07
CA THR A 81 -16.23 9.93 1.12
C THR A 81 -15.70 9.23 2.37
N GLN A 82 -14.56 8.54 2.28
CA GLN A 82 -14.22 7.47 3.22
C GLN A 82 -12.96 7.76 4.04
N ALA A 83 -12.31 8.90 3.80
CA ALA A 83 -11.15 9.38 4.55
C ALA A 83 -10.04 8.32 4.69
N PHE A 84 -9.79 7.55 3.62
CA PHE A 84 -8.71 6.58 3.60
C PHE A 84 -7.36 7.29 3.73
N THR A 85 -6.54 6.82 4.66
CA THR A 85 -5.17 7.33 4.87
C THR A 85 -4.16 6.62 3.98
N THR A 86 -4.43 5.35 3.64
CA THR A 86 -3.54 4.53 2.83
C THR A 86 -4.33 3.64 1.86
N ALA A 87 -3.84 3.53 0.63
CA ALA A 87 -4.25 2.54 -0.35
C ALA A 87 -3.12 1.55 -0.62
N PHE A 88 -3.40 0.26 -0.47
CA PHE A 88 -2.53 -0.84 -0.86
C PHE A 88 -3.06 -1.47 -2.15
N LEU A 89 -2.26 -1.42 -3.20
CA LEU A 89 -2.62 -1.88 -4.54
C LEU A 89 -2.02 -3.26 -4.79
N PHE A 90 -2.78 -4.29 -4.39
CA PHE A 90 -2.42 -5.68 -4.65
C PHE A 90 -2.82 -6.07 -6.08
N THR A 91 -2.26 -5.40 -7.09
CA THR A 91 -2.54 -5.75 -8.49
C THR A 91 -1.94 -7.10 -8.87
N PRO A 92 -2.61 -7.92 -9.69
CA PRO A 92 -2.04 -9.19 -10.13
C PRO A 92 -0.75 -9.01 -10.92
N PRO A 93 0.11 -10.05 -11.01
CA PRO A 93 1.29 -10.04 -11.87
C PRO A 93 0.95 -9.63 -13.30
N GLY A 94 1.76 -8.74 -13.89
CA GLY A 94 1.56 -8.25 -15.26
C GLY A 94 0.48 -7.17 -15.43
N HIS A 95 -0.28 -6.84 -14.37
CA HIS A 95 -1.24 -5.74 -14.39
C HIS A 95 -0.62 -4.46 -13.80
N SER A 96 -0.96 -3.31 -14.41
CA SER A 96 -0.52 -2.02 -13.92
C SER A 96 -1.36 -1.54 -12.72
N PRO A 97 -0.72 -1.10 -11.61
CA PRO A 97 -1.44 -0.45 -10.50
C PRO A 97 -1.81 1.00 -10.80
N HIS A 98 -1.20 1.62 -11.83
CA HIS A 98 -1.25 3.07 -12.02
C HIS A 98 -2.65 3.65 -12.24
N PRO A 99 -3.58 3.03 -13.01
CA PRO A 99 -4.93 3.58 -13.17
C PRO A 99 -5.69 3.68 -11.84
N LEU A 100 -5.56 2.68 -10.97
CA LEU A 100 -6.22 2.65 -9.66
C LEU A 100 -5.52 3.53 -8.65
N ALA A 101 -4.18 3.59 -8.68
CA ALA A 101 -3.42 4.52 -7.86
C ALA A 101 -3.73 5.98 -8.24
N TYR A 102 -3.97 6.26 -9.52
CA TYR A 102 -4.40 7.57 -9.99
C TYR A 102 -5.79 7.94 -9.45
N ALA A 103 -6.73 6.97 -9.43
CA ALA A 103 -8.03 7.18 -8.80
C ALA A 103 -7.89 7.49 -7.30
N CYS A 104 -7.04 6.76 -6.58
CA CYS A 104 -6.74 7.03 -5.17
C CYS A 104 -6.11 8.42 -4.97
N TYR A 105 -5.22 8.83 -5.87
CA TYR A 105 -4.62 10.16 -5.85
C TYR A 105 -5.68 11.25 -6.04
N CYS A 106 -6.56 11.13 -7.03
CA CYS A 106 -7.68 12.06 -7.23
C CYS A 106 -8.68 12.05 -6.07
N ALA A 107 -8.78 10.93 -5.34
CA ALA A 107 -9.60 10.82 -4.14
C ALA A 107 -8.94 11.46 -2.89
N GLY A 108 -7.70 11.97 -3.01
CA GLY A 108 -6.98 12.59 -1.90
C GLY A 108 -6.34 11.58 -0.93
N ILE A 109 -6.21 10.31 -1.31
CA ILE A 109 -5.58 9.29 -0.45
C ILE A 109 -4.06 9.50 -0.48
N PRO A 110 -3.42 9.90 0.64
CA PRO A 110 -2.05 10.41 0.62
C PRO A 110 -1.00 9.32 0.42
N LEU A 111 -1.23 8.12 0.96
CA LEU A 111 -0.33 6.98 0.82
C LEU A 111 -0.90 5.96 -0.16
N ARG A 112 -0.12 5.59 -1.18
CA ARG A 112 -0.52 4.70 -2.28
C ARG A 112 0.65 3.79 -2.58
N ILE A 113 0.56 2.55 -2.09
CA ILE A 113 1.66 1.58 -2.08
C ILE A 113 1.31 0.45 -3.05
N GLY A 114 2.21 0.15 -3.99
CA GLY A 114 1.94 -0.86 -5.01
C GLY A 114 3.20 -1.30 -5.76
N GLN A 115 3.06 -2.42 -6.46
CA GLN A 115 4.16 -3.00 -7.24
C GLN A 115 4.01 -2.67 -8.72
N SER A 116 5.10 -2.25 -9.37
CA SER A 116 5.09 -2.07 -10.82
C SER A 116 6.44 -2.27 -11.47
N VAL A 117 6.45 -2.84 -12.68
CA VAL A 117 7.63 -2.91 -13.54
C VAL A 117 7.91 -1.57 -14.23
N GLU A 118 6.85 -0.80 -14.50
CA GLU A 118 6.91 0.47 -15.21
C GLU A 118 6.96 1.65 -14.22
N PHE A 119 7.53 2.77 -14.67
CA PHE A 119 7.49 4.02 -13.92
C PHE A 119 6.19 4.77 -14.24
N GLY A 120 5.42 5.13 -13.21
CA GLY A 120 4.19 5.93 -13.33
C GLY A 120 4.23 7.26 -12.60
N GLY A 121 5.42 7.84 -12.38
CA GLY A 121 5.55 9.12 -11.67
C GLY A 121 5.25 9.01 -10.17
N GLY A 122 4.69 10.08 -9.60
CA GLY A 122 4.30 10.16 -8.18
C GLY A 122 2.91 9.57 -7.86
N VAL A 123 2.31 8.86 -8.82
CA VAL A 123 0.98 8.26 -8.65
C VAL A 123 1.01 7.16 -7.58
N LEU A 124 2.07 6.36 -7.52
CA LEU A 124 2.40 5.60 -6.32
C LEU A 124 3.26 6.48 -5.42
N SER A 125 2.92 6.60 -4.13
CA SER A 125 3.79 7.28 -3.17
C SER A 125 4.91 6.37 -2.69
N HIS A 126 4.68 5.05 -2.68
CA HIS A 126 5.69 4.05 -2.42
C HIS A 126 5.63 3.02 -3.54
N TRP A 127 6.63 3.07 -4.42
CA TRP A 127 6.76 2.19 -5.56
C TRP A 127 7.67 1.02 -5.22
N VAL A 128 7.09 -0.17 -5.17
CA VAL A 128 7.82 -1.41 -4.94
C VAL A 128 8.17 -2.04 -6.29
N LYS A 129 9.44 -2.40 -6.46
CA LYS A 129 9.88 -3.14 -7.63
C LYS A 129 9.50 -4.62 -7.46
N PRO A 130 8.78 -5.23 -8.42
CA PRO A 130 8.42 -6.64 -8.32
C PRO A 130 9.66 -7.52 -8.46
N LEU A 131 9.63 -8.69 -7.83
CA LEU A 131 10.65 -9.72 -8.06
C LEU A 131 10.50 -10.29 -9.48
N PRO A 132 11.62 -10.65 -10.14
CA PRO A 132 11.57 -11.36 -11.41
C PRO A 132 11.03 -12.78 -11.20
N THR A 133 9.95 -13.12 -11.91
CA THR A 133 9.36 -14.48 -12.01
C THR A 133 9.22 -15.21 -10.67
N VAL A 134 8.13 -14.94 -9.97
CA VAL A 134 7.75 -15.61 -8.72
C VAL A 134 6.42 -16.35 -8.90
N ALA A 135 6.10 -17.28 -7.99
CA ALA A 135 4.76 -17.89 -7.99
C ALA A 135 3.68 -16.80 -7.76
N PRO A 136 2.46 -16.92 -8.31
CA PRO A 136 1.44 -15.87 -8.20
C PRO A 136 1.11 -15.43 -6.77
N GLY A 137 1.14 -16.34 -5.79
CA GLY A 137 0.95 -16.00 -4.37
C GLY A 137 2.13 -15.23 -3.75
N GLU A 138 3.35 -15.57 -4.16
CA GLU A 138 4.59 -14.91 -3.69
C GLU A 138 4.67 -13.44 -4.15
N HIS A 139 4.07 -13.12 -5.30
CA HIS A 139 3.94 -11.74 -5.77
C HIS A 139 3.26 -10.85 -4.72
N TYR A 140 2.19 -11.33 -4.06
CA TYR A 140 1.50 -10.54 -3.04
C TYR A 140 2.25 -10.49 -1.72
N LEU A 141 2.97 -11.55 -1.37
CA LEU A 141 3.82 -11.59 -0.17
C LEU A 141 5.04 -10.66 -0.32
N HIS A 142 5.58 -10.49 -1.52
CA HIS A 142 6.67 -9.52 -1.76
C HIS A 142 6.22 -8.08 -1.49
N LEU A 143 5.02 -7.69 -1.95
CA LEU A 143 4.45 -6.38 -1.59
C LEU A 143 4.27 -6.25 -0.07
N LEU A 144 3.82 -7.30 0.59
CA LEU A 144 3.66 -7.32 2.04
C LEU A 144 4.98 -7.09 2.76
N THR A 145 6.07 -7.76 2.37
CA THR A 145 7.40 -7.54 2.96
C THR A 145 7.83 -6.08 2.83
N ALA A 146 7.63 -5.46 1.66
CA ALA A 146 7.92 -4.04 1.49
C ALA A 146 7.00 -3.13 2.35
N ILE A 147 5.75 -3.55 2.60
CA ILE A 147 4.84 -2.85 3.53
C ILE A 147 5.32 -2.99 4.98
N GLU A 148 5.83 -4.15 5.39
CA GLU A 148 6.39 -4.37 6.73
C GLU A 148 7.59 -3.45 6.98
N GLU A 149 8.50 -3.36 6.01
CA GLU A 149 9.67 -2.47 6.06
C GLU A 149 9.24 -1.00 6.14
N TRP A 150 8.28 -0.61 5.30
CA TRP A 150 7.70 0.73 5.33
C TRP A 150 7.03 1.04 6.67
N ALA A 151 6.22 0.13 7.20
CA ALA A 151 5.52 0.29 8.46
C ALA A 151 6.50 0.45 9.62
N ALA A 152 7.58 -0.35 9.63
CA ALA A 152 8.64 -0.26 10.63
C ALA A 152 9.36 1.09 10.60
N ASP A 153 9.49 1.73 9.44
CA ASP A 153 10.07 3.06 9.31
C ASP A 153 9.12 4.16 9.78
N GLN A 154 7.83 4.07 9.43
CA GLN A 154 6.81 5.06 9.84
C GLN A 154 6.47 5.02 11.32
N LEU A 155 6.50 3.83 11.92
CA LEU A 155 6.27 3.63 13.34
C LEU A 155 7.54 3.84 14.18
N ARG A 156 8.69 4.13 13.55
CA ARG A 156 9.94 4.34 14.26
C ARG A 156 9.86 5.63 15.08
N PRO A 157 10.22 5.60 16.38
CA PRO A 157 10.23 6.81 17.20
C PRO A 157 11.16 7.88 16.62
N PRO A 158 10.82 9.18 16.73
CA PRO A 158 11.74 10.26 16.39
C PRO A 158 13.05 10.10 17.18
N GLY A 159 14.20 10.02 16.49
CA GLY A 159 15.52 9.84 17.10
C GLY A 159 16.19 8.48 16.87
N GLN A 160 15.53 7.54 16.19
CA GLN A 160 16.12 6.27 15.73
C GLN A 160 16.18 6.14 14.20
N GLN A 161 16.08 7.25 13.45
CA GLN A 161 16.30 7.20 12.00
C GLN A 161 17.73 6.73 11.70
N PRO A 162 17.95 5.93 10.64
CA PRO A 162 19.29 5.52 10.25
C PRO A 162 20.10 6.78 9.97
N GLU A 163 21.32 6.85 10.52
CA GLU A 163 22.25 7.92 10.23
C GLU A 163 22.33 8.09 8.70
N ALA A 164 22.08 9.30 8.21
CA ALA A 164 22.04 9.58 6.78
C ALA A 164 23.29 9.00 6.12
N TRP A 165 23.08 8.14 5.12
CA TRP A 165 24.17 7.50 4.38
C TRP A 165 25.18 8.58 3.92
N PRO A 166 26.48 8.42 4.17
CA PRO A 166 27.45 9.44 3.79
C PRO A 166 27.43 9.60 2.27
N ASP A 167 27.24 10.85 1.87
CA ASP A 167 27.26 11.37 0.50
C ASP A 167 28.38 10.67 -0.30
N GLN A 168 28.03 9.91 -1.35
CA GLN A 168 29.01 9.32 -2.26
C GLN A 168 29.64 10.44 -3.09
N LYS A 169 30.55 11.20 -2.47
CA LYS A 169 31.43 12.13 -3.17
C LYS A 169 32.83 11.52 -3.24
N GLU A 170 33.24 11.36 -4.49
CA GLU A 170 34.62 11.27 -4.96
C GLU A 170 35.39 9.97 -4.64
N THR A 171 35.41 9.08 -5.63
CA THR A 171 36.67 8.41 -5.99
C THR A 171 36.86 8.53 -7.50
N VAL A 172 37.26 9.73 -7.93
CA VAL A 172 37.90 9.91 -9.23
C VAL A 172 39.40 9.73 -8.98
N HIS A 173 39.91 8.50 -9.08
CA HIS A 173 41.35 8.29 -9.20
C HIS A 173 41.69 7.71 -10.56
N ALA A 174 42.23 8.62 -11.36
CA ALA A 174 42.99 8.45 -12.58
C ALA A 174 43.80 7.14 -12.64
N HIS A 175 43.76 6.50 -13.80
CA HIS A 175 44.89 5.73 -14.32
C HIS A 175 45.27 6.32 -15.67
N ALA A 176 46.26 7.22 -15.62
CA ALA A 176 47.06 7.61 -16.77
C ALA A 176 48.36 6.80 -16.72
N SER A 177 48.63 6.11 -17.82
CA SER A 177 49.91 5.71 -18.42
C SER A 177 51.16 5.60 -17.54
N SER A 178 51.79 4.42 -17.60
CA SER A 178 53.22 4.26 -17.91
C SER A 178 53.44 2.92 -18.61
#